data_AF-A0A078AYM9-F1
#
_entry.id   AF-A0A078AYM9-F1
#
_cell.length_a   1.000
_cell.length_b   1.000
_cell.length_c   1.000
_cell.angle_alpha   90.00
_cell.angle_beta   90.00
_cell.angle_gamma   90.00
#
_symmetry.space_group_name_H-M   'P 1'
#
loop_
_entity.id
_entity.type
_entity.pdbx_description
1 polymer ?
#
loop_
_entity_poly.entity_id
_entity_poly.type
_entity_poly.pdbx_seq_one_letter_code
_entity_poly.pdbx_strand_id
1 'polypeptide(L)'
;MRLLLSKNQSFSRTLLSQHQKKFSALYSFEESRPSLTSNKFLLIQNPIDTLPYIQFNQRGNKIQLNKDLSLAELEKQLKQTGEIKNDAEFYAPDGASIAKVSKVHHLLHIPYFVMRLDNIREYNVMSEKSFSLRNKKFTLNVEEKSVYDACKDLNMRDQKAVEISRFLSKFQNQIQVKPEWSQNEILIVIREVLATKARNTKQEKEVLGLQLALLKKQREPTYKMIAEIETQAEKQTHRVLLSFCSIFVTQFMLVQYGTYIAFSWDIMEPITCGMTLGDAICSYFFWLWSKKPYSIAGLKEFFFERKKSKLIRRNNLDYDNFLKTEEAIQIIKNRLKELE
;
A
#
# COMPACT_ATOMS: atom_id res chain seq x y z
N MET A 1 -30.78 -15.42 44.85
CA MET A 1 -29.57 -15.25 44.00
C MET A 1 -29.05 -16.52 43.31
N ARG A 2 -29.27 -17.75 43.79
CA ARG A 2 -28.77 -18.97 43.10
C ARG A 2 -29.55 -19.40 41.85
N LEU A 3 -30.83 -19.04 41.71
CA LEU A 3 -31.66 -19.39 40.54
C LEU A 3 -31.41 -18.54 39.28
N LEU A 4 -30.84 -17.34 39.42
CA LEU A 4 -30.51 -16.47 38.28
C LEU A 4 -29.17 -16.82 37.63
N LEU A 5 -28.26 -17.44 38.38
CA LEU A 5 -26.96 -17.87 37.86
C LEU A 5 -27.06 -19.18 37.05
N SER A 6 -27.98 -20.10 37.39
CA SER A 6 -28.16 -21.34 36.61
C SER A 6 -28.85 -21.09 35.26
N LYS A 7 -29.82 -20.16 35.20
CA LYS A 7 -30.46 -19.76 33.94
C LYS A 7 -29.48 -19.12 32.96
N ASN A 8 -28.57 -18.27 33.45
CA ASN A 8 -27.55 -17.61 32.61
C ASN A 8 -26.49 -18.58 32.06
N GLN A 9 -26.12 -19.61 32.82
CA GLN A 9 -25.22 -20.65 32.30
C GLN A 9 -25.90 -21.55 31.27
N SER A 10 -27.19 -21.86 31.42
CA SER A 10 -27.94 -22.61 30.39
C SER A 10 -28.07 -21.81 29.10
N PHE A 11 -28.42 -20.52 29.18
CA PHE A 11 -28.61 -19.64 28.02
C PHE A 11 -27.31 -19.38 27.26
N SER A 12 -26.19 -19.27 27.99
CA SER A 12 -24.86 -19.12 27.38
C SER A 12 -24.43 -20.37 26.62
N ARG A 13 -24.77 -21.57 27.11
CA ARG A 13 -24.47 -22.84 26.42
C ARG A 13 -25.34 -23.03 25.17
N THR A 14 -26.62 -22.62 25.20
CA THR A 14 -27.49 -22.67 24.02
C THR A 14 -27.02 -21.68 22.94
N LEU A 15 -26.62 -20.46 23.32
CA LEU A 15 -26.07 -19.45 22.41
C LEU A 15 -24.72 -19.88 21.81
N LEU A 16 -23.83 -20.48 22.60
CA LEU A 16 -22.56 -21.04 22.09
C LEU A 16 -22.80 -22.21 21.13
N SER A 17 -23.78 -23.07 21.39
CA SER A 17 -24.14 -24.17 20.48
C SER A 17 -24.81 -23.68 19.19
N GLN A 18 -25.62 -22.61 19.25
CA GLN A 18 -26.20 -21.96 18.07
C GLN A 18 -25.15 -21.19 17.27
N HIS A 19 -24.19 -20.54 17.93
CA HIS A 19 -23.04 -19.93 17.26
C HIS A 19 -22.17 -21.01 16.62
N GLN A 20 -21.85 -22.13 17.27
CA GLN A 20 -21.10 -23.22 16.64
C GLN A 20 -21.83 -23.85 15.44
N LYS A 21 -23.17 -23.99 15.50
CA LYS A 21 -23.98 -24.43 14.34
C LYS A 21 -24.04 -23.39 13.22
N LYS A 22 -24.03 -22.07 13.53
CA LYS A 22 -23.89 -21.00 12.52
C LYS A 22 -22.46 -20.87 11.97
N PHE A 23 -21.44 -21.11 12.79
CA PHE A 23 -20.03 -21.15 12.40
C PHE A 23 -19.76 -22.32 11.44
N SER A 24 -20.35 -23.51 11.68
CA SER A 24 -20.25 -24.66 10.76
C SER A 24 -21.11 -24.49 9.49
N ALA A 25 -22.25 -23.81 9.58
CA ALA A 25 -23.03 -23.41 8.40
C ALA A 25 -22.31 -22.35 7.53
N LEU A 26 -21.50 -21.47 8.14
CA LEU A 26 -20.65 -20.51 7.42
C LEU A 26 -19.42 -21.18 6.78
N TYR A 27 -18.84 -22.19 7.43
CA TYR A 27 -17.80 -23.04 6.83
C TYR A 27 -18.31 -23.86 5.64
N SER A 28 -19.53 -24.40 5.71
CA SER A 28 -20.16 -25.10 4.57
C SER A 28 -20.67 -24.15 3.48
N PHE A 29 -20.90 -22.87 3.79
CA PHE A 29 -21.15 -21.84 2.76
C PHE A 29 -19.85 -21.39 2.07
N GLU A 30 -18.71 -21.43 2.77
CA GLU A 30 -17.37 -21.27 2.18
C GLU A 30 -17.00 -22.39 1.19
N GLU A 31 -17.50 -23.61 1.38
CA GLU A 31 -17.30 -24.76 0.45
C GLU A 31 -18.03 -24.62 -0.90
N SER A 32 -19.01 -23.72 -1.01
CA SER A 32 -19.80 -23.54 -2.25
C SER A 32 -19.20 -22.55 -3.25
N ARG A 33 -18.07 -21.90 -2.91
CA ARG A 33 -17.24 -21.20 -3.90
C ARG A 33 -16.28 -22.21 -4.52
N PRO A 34 -16.10 -22.21 -5.86
CA PRO A 34 -15.07 -23.04 -6.48
C PRO A 34 -13.76 -22.79 -5.75
N SER A 35 -13.22 -23.87 -5.20
CA SER A 35 -12.06 -23.92 -4.33
C SER A 35 -10.92 -23.05 -4.84
N LEU A 36 -10.74 -21.85 -4.28
CA LEU A 36 -9.53 -21.04 -4.43
C LEU A 36 -8.42 -21.64 -3.58
N THR A 37 -7.95 -22.82 -3.98
CA THR A 37 -6.74 -23.42 -3.46
C THR A 37 -5.54 -22.64 -4.02
N SER A 38 -4.75 -22.02 -3.13
CA SER A 38 -3.52 -21.22 -3.39
C SER A 38 -3.71 -19.71 -3.61
N ASN A 39 -4.25 -18.97 -2.63
CA ASN A 39 -4.16 -17.50 -2.63
C ASN A 39 -2.75 -16.99 -2.25
N LYS A 40 -1.83 -16.96 -3.22
CA LYS A 40 -0.59 -16.17 -3.12
C LYS A 40 -0.85 -14.79 -3.72
N PHE A 41 -0.81 -13.75 -2.89
CA PHE A 41 -0.98 -12.37 -3.33
C PHE A 41 0.33 -11.80 -3.84
N LEU A 42 0.28 -11.09 -4.98
CA LEU A 42 1.44 -10.51 -5.62
C LEU A 42 1.21 -9.01 -5.84
N LEU A 43 2.04 -8.19 -5.20
CA LEU A 43 2.05 -6.73 -5.35
C LEU A 43 2.94 -6.35 -6.54
N ILE A 44 2.39 -5.58 -7.48
CA ILE A 44 3.08 -5.20 -8.74
C ILE A 44 4.01 -3.98 -8.56
N GLN A 45 3.99 -3.29 -7.42
CA GLN A 45 4.70 -2.02 -7.35
C GLN A 45 5.21 -1.69 -5.95
N ASN A 46 6.49 -1.34 -5.89
CA ASN A 46 7.12 -0.63 -4.79
C ASN A 46 6.91 0.88 -5.05
N PRO A 47 6.33 1.66 -4.12
CA PRO A 47 6.10 3.10 -4.34
C PRO A 47 7.39 3.92 -4.48
N ILE A 48 8.55 3.31 -4.26
CA ILE A 48 9.87 3.94 -4.40
C ILE A 48 10.43 3.81 -5.83
N ASP A 49 10.02 2.77 -6.58
CA ASP A 49 10.52 2.51 -7.93
C ASP A 49 9.52 3.04 -8.99
N THR A 50 10.02 3.82 -9.96
CA THR A 50 9.18 4.45 -11.02
C THR A 50 8.58 3.44 -12.00
N LEU A 51 9.05 2.20 -11.99
CA LEU A 51 8.64 1.12 -12.88
C LEU A 51 8.04 -0.05 -12.08
N PRO A 52 6.82 -0.52 -12.44
CA PRO A 52 6.21 -1.66 -11.78
C PRO A 52 7.06 -2.93 -11.95
N TYR A 53 7.05 -3.83 -10.98
CA TYR A 53 7.74 -5.12 -11.05
C TYR A 53 6.93 -6.25 -10.39
N ILE A 54 7.09 -7.47 -10.88
CA ILE A 54 6.52 -8.68 -10.30
C ILE A 54 7.62 -9.44 -9.56
N GLN A 55 7.34 -9.88 -8.33
CA GLN A 55 8.25 -10.71 -7.54
C GLN A 55 7.51 -11.83 -6.83
N PHE A 56 7.71 -13.07 -7.28
CA PHE A 56 6.98 -14.26 -6.78
C PHE A 56 7.46 -14.76 -5.41
N ASN A 57 8.72 -14.50 -5.07
CA ASN A 57 9.35 -14.97 -3.83
C ASN A 57 10.29 -13.92 -3.27
N GLN A 58 10.48 -13.86 -1.95
CA GLN A 58 11.25 -12.81 -1.25
C GLN A 58 12.71 -12.69 -1.72
N ARG A 59 13.31 -13.81 -2.16
CA ARG A 59 14.65 -13.88 -2.77
C ARG A 59 14.62 -14.19 -4.28
N GLY A 60 13.44 -14.20 -4.87
CA GLY A 60 13.23 -14.48 -6.29
C GLY A 60 13.56 -13.27 -7.17
N ASN A 61 13.66 -13.51 -8.47
CA ASN A 61 14.00 -12.49 -9.44
C ASN A 61 12.88 -11.44 -9.54
N LYS A 62 13.26 -10.15 -9.52
CA LYS A 62 12.34 -9.05 -9.79
C LYS A 62 12.19 -8.88 -11.30
N ILE A 63 10.98 -9.05 -11.82
CA ILE A 63 10.69 -8.89 -13.24
C ILE A 63 10.09 -7.50 -13.45
N GLN A 64 10.85 -6.61 -14.08
CA GLN A 64 10.38 -5.25 -14.37
C GLN A 64 9.33 -5.28 -15.47
N LEU A 65 8.20 -4.64 -15.20
CA LEU A 65 7.09 -4.48 -16.13
C LEU A 65 7.24 -3.15 -16.87
N ASN A 66 7.65 -3.22 -18.13
CA ASN A 66 7.51 -2.08 -19.02
C ASN A 66 6.03 -1.89 -19.40
N LYS A 67 5.52 -0.66 -19.38
CA LYS A 67 4.09 -0.36 -19.60
C LYS A 67 3.64 -0.74 -21.02
N ASP A 68 4.54 -0.67 -21.99
CA ASP A 68 4.26 -0.98 -23.40
C ASP A 68 4.39 -2.47 -23.75
N LEU A 69 4.86 -3.30 -22.81
CA LEU A 69 5.07 -4.73 -23.02
C LEU A 69 3.74 -5.45 -23.23
N SER A 70 3.71 -6.43 -24.13
CA SER A 70 2.56 -7.32 -24.29
C SER A 70 2.55 -8.44 -23.25
N LEU A 71 1.37 -8.99 -22.95
CA LEU A 71 1.26 -10.16 -22.06
C LEU A 71 2.00 -11.39 -22.59
N ALA A 72 2.07 -11.56 -23.91
CA ALA A 72 2.87 -12.61 -24.55
C ALA A 72 4.37 -12.45 -24.29
N GLU A 73 4.90 -11.22 -24.33
CA GLU A 73 6.30 -10.95 -23.97
C GLU A 73 6.56 -11.12 -22.48
N LEU A 74 5.58 -10.79 -21.64
CA LEU A 74 5.66 -11.01 -20.20
C LEU A 74 5.74 -12.50 -19.88
N GLU A 75 4.93 -13.32 -20.55
CA GLU A 75 5.01 -14.78 -20.47
C GLU A 75 6.39 -15.30 -20.93
N LYS A 76 6.93 -14.76 -22.02
CA LYS A 76 8.26 -15.10 -22.51
C LYS A 76 9.35 -14.73 -21.50
N GLN A 77 9.25 -13.58 -20.86
CA GLN A 77 10.17 -13.17 -19.80
C GLN A 77 10.09 -14.12 -18.60
N LEU A 78 8.88 -14.50 -18.16
CA LEU A 78 8.68 -15.45 -17.06
C LEU A 78 9.28 -16.84 -17.35
N LYS A 79 9.18 -17.30 -18.62
CA LYS A 79 9.84 -18.52 -19.10
C LYS A 79 11.37 -18.38 -19.08
N GLN A 80 11.91 -17.22 -19.47
CA GLN A 80 13.35 -16.96 -19.46
C GLN A 80 13.96 -16.88 -18.05
N THR A 81 13.25 -16.32 -17.06
CA THR A 81 13.69 -16.30 -15.66
C THR A 81 13.52 -17.63 -14.94
N GLY A 82 12.90 -18.64 -15.57
CA GLY A 82 12.68 -19.97 -14.99
C GLY A 82 11.59 -20.02 -13.92
N GLU A 83 10.75 -18.98 -13.81
CA GLU A 83 9.63 -18.91 -12.86
C GLU A 83 8.43 -19.78 -13.31
N ILE A 84 8.34 -20.05 -14.63
CA ILE A 84 7.27 -20.83 -15.28
C ILE A 84 7.90 -21.87 -16.22
N LYS A 85 7.29 -23.06 -16.30
CA LYS A 85 7.68 -24.12 -17.26
C LYS A 85 6.70 -24.26 -18.43
N ASN A 86 5.41 -24.01 -18.19
CA ASN A 86 4.32 -24.13 -19.16
C ASN A 86 3.75 -22.73 -19.49
N ASP A 87 2.47 -22.64 -19.83
CA ASP A 87 1.83 -21.39 -20.23
C ASP A 87 1.31 -20.57 -19.04
N ALA A 88 1.22 -19.26 -19.25
CA ALA A 88 0.57 -18.31 -18.36
C ALA A 88 -0.78 -17.88 -18.92
N GLU A 89 -1.82 -17.95 -18.08
CA GLU A 89 -3.16 -17.46 -18.39
C GLU A 89 -3.48 -16.26 -17.49
N PHE A 90 -4.18 -15.28 -18.06
CA PHE A 90 -4.54 -14.05 -17.37
C PHE A 90 -6.05 -13.88 -17.40
N TYR A 91 -6.65 -13.63 -16.25
CA TYR A 91 -8.08 -13.48 -16.08
C TYR A 91 -8.41 -12.15 -15.41
N ALA A 92 -9.46 -11.49 -15.87
CA ALA A 92 -10.02 -10.32 -15.23
C ALA A 92 -10.80 -10.69 -13.95
N PRO A 93 -11.14 -9.72 -13.07
CA PRO A 93 -11.88 -9.97 -11.83
C PRO A 93 -13.22 -10.69 -11.99
N ASP A 94 -13.84 -10.55 -13.15
CA ASP A 94 -15.10 -11.17 -13.54
C ASP A 94 -14.93 -12.61 -14.07
N GLY A 95 -13.68 -13.10 -14.15
CA GLY A 95 -13.34 -14.41 -14.68
C GLY A 95 -13.16 -14.44 -16.21
N ALA A 96 -13.27 -13.30 -16.90
CA ALA A 96 -13.05 -13.25 -18.34
C ALA A 96 -11.55 -13.42 -18.67
N SER A 97 -11.25 -14.25 -19.68
CA SER A 97 -9.87 -14.41 -20.15
C SER A 97 -9.37 -13.14 -20.84
N ILE A 98 -8.19 -12.69 -20.46
CA ILE A 98 -7.51 -11.53 -21.06
C ILE A 98 -6.61 -12.03 -22.20
N ALA A 99 -6.72 -11.41 -23.37
CA ALA A 99 -5.95 -11.80 -24.53
C ALA A 99 -4.45 -11.52 -24.33
N LYS A 100 -3.58 -12.45 -24.76
CA LYS A 100 -2.10 -12.31 -24.65
C LYS A 100 -1.52 -11.14 -25.44
N VAL A 101 -2.28 -10.56 -26.36
CA VAL A 101 -1.92 -9.34 -27.14
C VAL A 101 -2.10 -8.07 -26.30
N SER A 102 -2.88 -8.11 -25.23
CA SER A 102 -3.14 -6.95 -24.37
C SER A 102 -1.85 -6.45 -23.72
N LYS A 103 -1.68 -5.12 -23.71
CA LYS A 103 -0.54 -4.46 -23.07
C LYS A 103 -0.66 -4.47 -21.55
N VAL A 104 0.48 -4.55 -20.87
CA VAL A 104 0.59 -4.49 -19.41
C VAL A 104 0.00 -3.18 -18.85
N HIS A 105 0.09 -2.07 -19.59
CA HIS A 105 -0.56 -0.80 -19.21
C HIS A 105 -2.06 -0.95 -18.90
N HIS A 106 -2.79 -1.76 -19.67
CA HIS A 106 -4.22 -1.97 -19.47
C HIS A 106 -4.50 -2.80 -18.21
N LEU A 107 -3.65 -3.79 -17.91
CA LEU A 107 -3.76 -4.59 -16.68
C LEU A 107 -3.52 -3.76 -15.43
N LEU A 108 -2.59 -2.80 -15.48
CA LEU A 108 -2.33 -1.90 -14.35
C LEU A 108 -3.52 -0.99 -14.04
N HIS A 109 -4.48 -0.83 -14.97
CA HIS A 109 -5.71 -0.07 -14.73
C HIS A 109 -6.82 -0.91 -14.08
N ILE A 110 -6.73 -2.24 -14.16
CA ILE A 110 -7.69 -3.17 -13.56
C ILE A 110 -7.36 -3.32 -12.05
N PRO A 111 -8.37 -3.41 -11.17
CA PRO A 111 -8.14 -3.45 -9.73
C PRO A 111 -7.48 -4.73 -9.21
N TYR A 112 -7.50 -5.81 -9.95
CA TYR A 112 -6.64 -6.96 -9.75
C TYR A 112 -6.88 -7.86 -10.95
N PHE A 113 -5.95 -8.75 -11.24
CA PHE A 113 -6.19 -9.79 -12.22
C PHE A 113 -5.65 -11.10 -11.66
N VAL A 114 -6.28 -12.20 -12.06
CA VAL A 114 -5.82 -13.52 -11.67
C VAL A 114 -4.85 -13.98 -12.73
N MET A 115 -3.67 -14.38 -12.29
CA MET A 115 -2.64 -14.93 -13.15
C MET A 115 -2.48 -16.41 -12.77
N ARG A 116 -2.80 -17.30 -13.69
CA ARG A 116 -2.63 -18.73 -13.53
C ARG A 116 -1.37 -19.16 -14.25
N LEU A 117 -0.43 -19.72 -13.50
CA LEU A 117 0.86 -20.18 -13.97
C LEU A 117 0.91 -21.71 -13.88
N ASP A 118 1.42 -22.33 -14.94
CA ASP A 118 1.65 -23.79 -15.01
C ASP A 118 0.40 -24.66 -14.77
N ASN A 119 -0.81 -24.12 -14.94
CA ASN A 119 -2.10 -24.75 -14.59
C ASN A 119 -2.23 -25.20 -13.12
N ILE A 120 -1.33 -24.76 -12.25
CA ILE A 120 -1.26 -25.21 -10.84
C ILE A 120 -1.20 -24.03 -9.87
N ARG A 121 -0.52 -22.93 -10.25
CA ARG A 121 -0.28 -21.79 -9.36
C ARG A 121 -1.14 -20.61 -9.76
N GLU A 122 -2.12 -20.30 -8.95
CA GLU A 122 -2.93 -19.09 -9.12
C GLU A 122 -2.38 -17.95 -8.24
N TYR A 123 -2.26 -16.77 -8.83
CA TYR A 123 -1.82 -15.55 -8.17
C TYR A 123 -2.87 -14.46 -8.38
N ASN A 124 -3.31 -13.86 -7.27
CA ASN A 124 -4.09 -12.64 -7.32
C ASN A 124 -3.13 -11.47 -7.37
N VAL A 125 -3.05 -10.83 -8.55
CA VAL A 125 -2.09 -9.78 -8.82
C VAL A 125 -2.76 -8.43 -8.62
N MET A 126 -2.33 -7.67 -7.61
CA MET A 126 -2.94 -6.40 -7.22
C MET A 126 -2.15 -5.21 -7.78
N SER A 127 -2.85 -4.30 -8.44
CA SER A 127 -2.32 -3.00 -8.89
C SER A 127 -2.29 -1.97 -7.76
N GLU A 128 -1.52 -0.89 -7.87
CA GLU A 128 -1.58 0.22 -6.91
C GLU A 128 -2.96 0.92 -6.93
N LYS A 129 -3.61 0.94 -8.11
CA LYS A 129 -4.92 1.58 -8.32
C LYS A 129 -6.11 0.72 -7.86
N SER A 130 -5.85 -0.48 -7.37
CA SER A 130 -6.86 -1.45 -6.89
C SER A 130 -7.79 -0.90 -5.83
N PHE A 131 -7.30 0.06 -5.06
CA PHE A 131 -8.03 0.66 -3.95
C PHE A 131 -8.72 1.98 -4.32
N SER A 132 -8.67 2.43 -5.59
CA SER A 132 -9.35 3.65 -6.02
C SER A 132 -10.81 3.38 -6.38
N LEU A 133 -11.74 4.20 -5.85
CA LEU A 133 -13.18 4.22 -6.19
C LEU A 133 -13.49 4.15 -7.69
N ARG A 134 -12.58 4.60 -8.55
CA ARG A 134 -12.69 4.60 -10.01
C ARG A 134 -12.74 3.19 -10.62
N ASN A 135 -12.33 2.17 -9.87
CA ASN A 135 -12.26 0.78 -10.32
C ASN A 135 -13.45 -0.10 -9.87
N LYS A 136 -14.40 0.41 -9.06
CA LYS A 136 -15.60 -0.34 -8.66
C LYS A 136 -16.48 -0.75 -9.86
N LYS A 137 -16.39 -0.05 -10.99
CA LYS A 137 -17.10 -0.39 -12.24
C LYS A 137 -16.71 -1.75 -12.83
N PHE A 138 -15.48 -2.22 -12.57
CA PHE A 138 -14.96 -3.49 -13.09
C PHE A 138 -15.34 -4.69 -12.20
N THR A 139 -16.05 -4.44 -11.10
CA THR A 139 -16.60 -5.48 -10.22
C THR A 139 -18.11 -5.68 -10.42
N LEU A 140 -18.69 -5.03 -11.42
CA LEU A 140 -20.11 -5.12 -11.73
C LEU A 140 -20.36 -6.42 -12.52
N ASN A 141 -21.36 -7.17 -12.10
CA ASN A 141 -21.84 -8.32 -12.89
C ASN A 141 -22.43 -7.85 -14.22
N VAL A 142 -22.61 -8.76 -15.18
CA VAL A 142 -23.15 -8.44 -16.52
C VAL A 142 -24.49 -7.68 -16.45
N GLU A 143 -25.37 -8.08 -15.53
CA GLU A 143 -26.66 -7.40 -15.28
C GLU A 143 -26.50 -6.03 -14.59
N GLU A 144 -25.53 -5.90 -13.68
CA GLU A 144 -25.26 -4.61 -13.03
C GLU A 144 -24.62 -3.63 -14.01
N LYS A 145 -23.85 -4.13 -14.99
CA LYS A 145 -23.21 -3.34 -16.03
C LYS A 145 -24.23 -2.75 -17.00
N SER A 146 -25.23 -3.50 -17.43
CA SER A 146 -26.29 -2.96 -18.29
C SER A 146 -27.09 -1.85 -17.61
N VAL A 147 -27.38 -2.00 -16.30
CA VAL A 147 -28.03 -0.96 -15.50
C VAL A 147 -27.10 0.24 -15.28
N TYR A 148 -25.80 0.01 -15.10
CA TYR A 148 -24.80 1.08 -15.00
C TYR A 148 -24.69 1.89 -16.30
N ASP A 149 -24.67 1.23 -17.45
CA ASP A 149 -24.62 1.89 -18.78
C ASP A 149 -25.89 2.73 -18.99
N ALA A 150 -27.07 2.20 -18.64
CA ALA A 150 -28.32 2.97 -18.66
C ALA A 150 -28.31 4.19 -17.71
N CYS A 151 -27.72 4.06 -16.50
CA CYS A 151 -27.53 5.20 -15.59
C CYS A 151 -26.54 6.23 -16.17
N LYS A 152 -25.59 5.79 -16.99
CA LYS A 152 -24.62 6.68 -17.64
C LYS A 152 -25.22 7.45 -18.80
N ASP A 153 -26.11 6.84 -19.55
CA ASP A 153 -26.89 7.54 -20.59
C ASP A 153 -27.75 8.66 -19.99
N LEU A 154 -28.16 8.52 -18.72
CA LEU A 154 -28.82 9.57 -17.92
C LEU A 154 -27.87 10.59 -17.29
N ASN A 155 -26.61 10.62 -17.75
CA ASN A 155 -25.57 11.55 -17.34
C ASN A 155 -25.22 11.53 -15.83
N MET A 156 -25.34 10.37 -15.19
CA MET A 156 -25.07 10.22 -13.76
C MET A 156 -23.56 10.13 -13.44
N ARG A 157 -23.18 10.66 -12.27
CA ARG A 157 -21.83 10.47 -11.69
C ARG A 157 -21.56 8.98 -11.47
N ASP A 158 -20.34 8.54 -11.77
CA ASP A 158 -19.93 7.12 -11.71
C ASP A 158 -20.25 6.44 -10.39
N GLN A 159 -19.98 7.11 -9.27
CA GLN A 159 -20.26 6.57 -7.93
C GLN A 159 -21.74 6.30 -7.72
N LYS A 160 -22.62 7.19 -8.20
CA LYS A 160 -24.07 7.01 -8.07
C LYS A 160 -24.56 5.88 -8.97
N ALA A 161 -24.08 5.80 -10.21
CA ALA A 161 -24.46 4.76 -11.17
C ALA A 161 -24.06 3.35 -10.68
N VAL A 162 -22.88 3.20 -10.07
CA VAL A 162 -22.42 1.91 -9.48
C VAL A 162 -23.28 1.50 -8.27
N GLU A 163 -23.63 2.46 -7.41
CA GLU A 163 -24.43 2.14 -6.21
C GLU A 163 -25.89 1.84 -6.55
N ILE A 164 -26.42 2.47 -7.60
CA ILE A 164 -27.79 2.24 -8.10
C ILE A 164 -27.88 0.90 -8.83
N SER A 165 -26.92 0.57 -9.71
CA SER A 165 -26.91 -0.72 -10.41
C SER A 165 -26.91 -1.92 -9.44
N ARG A 166 -26.08 -1.87 -8.40
CA ARG A 166 -26.05 -2.88 -7.34
C ARG A 166 -27.33 -2.94 -6.52
N PHE A 167 -27.95 -1.79 -6.27
CA PHE A 167 -29.23 -1.74 -5.57
C PHE A 167 -30.33 -2.38 -6.44
N LEU A 168 -30.40 -2.01 -7.73
CA LEU A 168 -31.40 -2.50 -8.66
C LEU A 168 -31.27 -4.01 -8.87
N SER A 169 -30.06 -4.54 -9.06
CA SER A 169 -29.87 -5.99 -9.24
C SER A 169 -30.33 -6.76 -7.99
N LYS A 170 -30.00 -6.30 -6.78
CA LYS A 170 -30.49 -6.92 -5.53
C LYS A 170 -32.00 -6.81 -5.37
N PHE A 171 -32.57 -5.67 -5.76
CA PHE A 171 -34.00 -5.43 -5.72
C PHE A 171 -34.75 -6.32 -6.71
N GLN A 172 -34.25 -6.42 -7.95
CA GLN A 172 -34.79 -7.27 -9.00
C GLN A 172 -34.75 -8.75 -8.63
N ASN A 173 -33.65 -9.21 -8.03
CA ASN A 173 -33.54 -10.59 -7.51
C ASN A 173 -34.58 -10.90 -6.42
N GLN A 174 -35.02 -9.91 -5.64
CA GLN A 174 -36.08 -10.10 -4.64
C GLN A 174 -37.49 -10.02 -5.24
N ILE A 175 -37.66 -9.29 -6.35
CA ILE A 175 -38.96 -9.15 -7.04
C ILE A 175 -39.34 -10.39 -7.86
N GLN A 176 -38.37 -11.12 -8.42
CA GLN A 176 -38.64 -12.29 -9.28
C GLN A 176 -39.44 -13.42 -8.59
N VAL A 177 -39.67 -13.33 -7.28
CA VAL A 177 -40.34 -14.35 -6.46
C VAL A 177 -41.88 -14.25 -6.55
N LYS A 178 -42.48 -13.14 -7.02
CA LYS A 178 -43.95 -13.00 -7.11
C LYS A 178 -44.45 -12.16 -8.30
N PRO A 179 -45.63 -12.49 -8.88
CA PRO A 179 -46.18 -11.81 -10.06
C PRO A 179 -47.04 -10.56 -9.77
N GLU A 180 -47.60 -10.39 -8.57
CA GLU A 180 -48.40 -9.20 -8.20
C GLU A 180 -47.89 -8.57 -6.90
N TRP A 181 -47.72 -7.25 -6.92
CA TRP A 181 -47.13 -6.48 -5.81
C TRP A 181 -48.01 -5.29 -5.43
N SER A 182 -48.26 -5.14 -4.13
CA SER A 182 -48.86 -3.93 -3.57
C SER A 182 -47.80 -2.83 -3.33
N GLN A 183 -48.19 -1.56 -3.40
CA GLN A 183 -47.30 -0.41 -3.13
C GLN A 183 -46.61 -0.49 -1.76
N ASN A 184 -47.32 -1.04 -0.75
CA ASN A 184 -46.78 -1.21 0.59
C ASN A 184 -45.72 -2.31 0.66
N GLU A 185 -45.87 -3.38 -0.12
CA GLU A 185 -44.91 -4.48 -0.17
C GLU A 185 -43.60 -4.03 -0.84
N ILE A 186 -43.70 -3.24 -1.92
CA ILE A 186 -42.53 -2.62 -2.57
C ILE A 186 -41.76 -1.74 -1.58
N LEU A 187 -42.45 -0.92 -0.79
CA LEU A 187 -41.84 -0.08 0.24
C LEU A 187 -41.11 -0.90 1.32
N ILE A 188 -41.68 -2.06 1.70
CA ILE A 188 -41.05 -2.98 2.66
C ILE A 188 -39.75 -3.55 2.08
N VAL A 189 -39.77 -4.03 0.83
CA VAL A 189 -38.60 -4.57 0.14
C VAL A 189 -37.50 -3.51 0.00
N ILE A 190 -37.84 -2.29 -0.43
CA ILE A 190 -36.88 -1.18 -0.53
C ILE A 190 -36.23 -0.89 0.84
N ARG A 191 -37.04 -0.81 1.90
CA ARG A 191 -36.53 -0.60 3.27
C ARG A 191 -35.61 -1.73 3.70
N GLU A 192 -35.94 -2.97 3.38
CA GLU A 192 -35.13 -4.14 3.73
C GLU A 192 -33.78 -4.14 3.00
N VAL A 193 -33.75 -3.85 1.70
CA VAL A 193 -32.51 -3.76 0.91
C VAL A 193 -31.63 -2.62 1.44
N LEU A 194 -32.21 -1.45 1.73
CA LEU A 194 -31.49 -0.31 2.31
C LEU A 194 -30.96 -0.63 3.71
N ALA A 195 -31.78 -1.25 4.57
CA ALA A 195 -31.37 -1.65 5.92
C ALA A 195 -30.25 -2.70 5.87
N THR A 196 -30.32 -3.65 4.95
CA THR A 196 -29.28 -4.67 4.74
C THR A 196 -27.98 -4.03 4.27
N LYS A 197 -28.05 -3.09 3.32
CA LYS A 197 -26.88 -2.32 2.88
C LYS A 197 -26.25 -1.53 4.03
N ALA A 198 -27.04 -0.80 4.81
CA ALA A 198 -26.57 -0.04 5.95
C ALA A 198 -25.92 -0.92 7.03
N ARG A 199 -26.51 -2.09 7.33
CA ARG A 199 -25.92 -3.09 8.24
C ARG A 199 -24.57 -3.61 7.73
N ASN A 200 -24.49 -3.96 6.45
CA ASN A 200 -23.26 -4.47 5.84
C ASN A 200 -22.15 -3.41 5.87
N THR A 201 -22.46 -2.14 5.54
CA THR A 201 -21.50 -1.03 5.62
C THR A 201 -21.01 -0.81 7.05
N LYS A 202 -21.92 -0.88 8.04
CA LYS A 202 -21.56 -0.74 9.46
C LYS A 202 -20.63 -1.87 9.91
N GLN A 203 -20.94 -3.11 9.55
CA GLN A 203 -20.11 -4.27 9.86
C GLN A 203 -18.73 -4.18 9.18
N GLU A 204 -18.66 -3.79 7.91
CA GLU A 204 -17.40 -3.57 7.18
C GLU A 204 -16.53 -2.53 7.90
N LYS A 205 -17.13 -1.41 8.33
CA LYS A 205 -16.43 -0.36 9.08
C LYS A 205 -15.88 -0.88 10.42
N GLU A 206 -16.67 -1.64 11.17
CA GLU A 206 -16.25 -2.24 12.44
C GLU A 206 -15.07 -3.21 12.25
N VAL A 207 -15.14 -4.08 11.24
CA VAL A 207 -14.08 -5.05 10.93
C VAL A 207 -12.79 -4.34 10.50
N LEU A 208 -12.88 -3.36 9.59
CA LEU A 208 -11.73 -2.58 9.16
C LEU A 208 -11.10 -1.78 10.31
N GLY A 209 -11.93 -1.25 11.22
CA GLY A 209 -11.48 -0.58 12.43
C GLY A 209 -10.67 -1.50 13.34
N LEU A 210 -11.14 -2.74 13.55
CA LEU A 210 -10.42 -3.75 14.33
C LEU A 210 -9.10 -4.17 13.68
N GLN A 211 -9.09 -4.40 12.36
CA GLN A 211 -7.87 -4.73 11.61
C GLN A 211 -6.82 -3.62 11.72
N LEU A 212 -7.25 -2.36 11.59
CA LEU A 212 -6.37 -1.20 11.75
C LEU A 212 -5.79 -1.12 13.17
N ALA A 213 -6.59 -1.39 14.21
CA ALA A 213 -6.12 -1.41 15.59
C ALA A 213 -5.06 -2.50 15.82
N LEU A 214 -5.28 -3.70 15.28
CA LEU A 214 -4.33 -4.82 15.36
C LEU A 214 -3.01 -4.51 14.63
N LEU A 215 -3.08 -3.99 13.39
CA LEU A 215 -1.90 -3.61 12.62
C LEU A 215 -1.09 -2.52 13.30
N LYS A 216 -1.75 -1.49 13.84
CA LYS A 216 -1.07 -0.45 14.63
C LYS A 216 -0.35 -1.05 15.83
N LYS A 217 -1.01 -1.96 16.57
CA LYS A 217 -0.43 -2.64 17.74
C LYS A 217 0.78 -3.50 17.37
N GLN A 218 0.71 -4.22 16.26
CA GLN A 218 1.82 -5.05 15.78
C GLN A 218 3.02 -4.21 15.30
N ARG A 219 2.77 -3.02 14.77
CA ARG A 219 3.79 -2.09 14.26
C ARG A 219 4.51 -1.32 15.38
N GLU A 220 3.85 -1.03 16.50
CA GLU A 220 4.42 -0.29 17.64
C GLU A 220 5.88 -0.63 17.99
N PRO A 221 6.30 -1.90 18.16
CA PRO A 221 7.69 -2.23 18.49
C PRO A 221 8.68 -1.77 17.41
N THR A 222 8.38 -2.05 16.14
CA THR A 222 9.25 -1.68 15.01
C THR A 222 9.30 -0.17 14.83
N TYR A 223 8.17 0.52 15.01
CA TYR A 223 8.09 1.98 14.94
C TYR A 223 9.00 2.63 15.99
N LYS A 224 8.95 2.15 17.24
CA LYS A 224 9.81 2.65 18.32
C LYS A 224 11.30 2.48 18.01
N MET A 225 11.70 1.31 17.49
CA MET A 225 13.09 1.06 17.09
C MET A 225 13.55 2.01 15.97
N ILE A 226 12.70 2.28 14.98
CA ILE A 226 13.02 3.23 13.90
C ILE A 226 13.13 4.65 14.46
N ALA A 227 12.20 5.07 15.32
CA ALA A 227 12.25 6.38 15.96
C ALA A 227 13.51 6.55 16.81
N GLU A 228 13.94 5.53 17.54
CA GLU A 228 15.21 5.53 18.26
C GLU A 228 16.41 5.70 17.31
N ILE A 229 16.42 5.01 16.17
CA ILE A 229 17.48 5.16 15.17
C ILE A 229 17.50 6.57 14.58
N GLU A 230 16.34 7.14 14.29
CA GLU A 230 16.24 8.49 13.75
C GLU A 230 16.76 9.53 14.74
N THR A 231 16.39 9.42 16.02
CA THR A 231 16.93 10.31 17.07
C THR A 231 18.44 10.12 17.25
N GLN A 232 18.96 8.90 17.15
CA GLN A 232 20.40 8.63 17.18
C GLN A 232 21.11 9.23 15.96
N ALA A 233 20.55 9.08 14.77
CA ALA A 233 21.07 9.63 13.53
C ALA A 233 21.09 11.16 13.58
N GLU A 234 20.05 11.80 14.11
CA GLU A 234 19.99 13.24 14.28
C GLU A 234 21.03 13.74 15.29
N LYS A 235 21.18 13.09 16.45
CA LYS A 235 22.23 13.44 17.43
C LYS A 235 23.62 13.32 16.82
N GLN A 236 23.90 12.26 16.06
CA GLN A 236 25.19 12.08 15.39
C GLN A 236 25.42 13.14 14.31
N THR A 237 24.39 13.47 13.54
CA THR A 237 24.46 14.51 12.50
C THR A 237 24.72 15.88 13.11
N HIS A 238 24.04 16.21 14.22
CA HIS A 238 24.25 17.45 14.95
C HIS A 238 25.68 17.58 15.48
N ARG A 239 26.26 16.49 16.03
CA ARG A 239 27.67 16.48 16.45
C ARG A 239 28.62 16.78 15.29
N VAL A 240 28.38 16.17 14.12
CA VAL A 240 29.18 16.43 12.91
C VAL A 240 29.07 17.89 12.48
N LEU A 241 27.86 18.45 12.47
CA LEU A 241 27.65 19.88 12.15
C LEU A 241 28.34 20.81 13.15
N LEU A 242 28.29 20.48 14.44
CA LEU A 242 29.00 21.22 15.49
C LEU A 242 30.52 21.16 15.28
N SER A 243 31.06 19.99 14.91
CA SER A 243 32.48 19.84 14.57
C SER A 243 32.88 20.70 13.37
N PHE A 244 32.06 20.76 12.31
CA PHE A 244 32.30 21.66 11.19
C PHE A 244 32.31 23.13 11.64
N CYS A 245 31.33 23.54 12.46
CA CYS A 245 31.29 24.88 13.02
C CYS A 245 32.56 25.20 13.83
N SER A 246 33.00 24.26 14.68
CA SER A 246 34.23 24.41 15.46
C SER A 246 35.47 24.59 14.59
N ILE A 247 35.57 23.87 13.46
CA ILE A 247 36.69 24.01 12.52
C ILE A 247 36.73 25.42 11.96
N PHE A 248 35.60 25.96 11.49
CA PHE A 248 35.54 27.33 10.97
C PHE A 248 35.86 28.38 12.04
N VAL A 249 35.42 28.18 13.28
CA VAL A 249 35.77 29.07 14.39
C VAL A 249 37.27 29.02 14.69
N THR A 250 37.87 27.84 14.74
CA THR A 250 39.32 27.69 14.93
C THR A 250 40.10 28.29 13.77
N GLN A 251 39.64 28.09 12.53
CA GLN A 251 40.22 28.69 11.32
C GLN A 251 40.23 30.22 11.43
N PHE A 252 39.10 30.82 11.82
CA PHE A 252 39.00 32.26 12.02
C PHE A 252 39.93 32.77 13.13
N MET A 253 39.98 32.08 14.27
CA MET A 253 40.85 32.45 15.39
C MET A 253 42.34 32.34 15.04
N LEU A 254 42.73 31.33 14.26
CA LEU A 254 44.10 31.17 13.78
C LEU A 254 44.50 32.30 12.83
N VAL A 255 43.62 32.71 11.92
CA VAL A 255 43.87 33.85 11.02
C VAL A 255 43.99 35.14 11.82
N GLN A 256 43.11 35.35 12.80
CA GLN A 256 43.16 36.52 13.69
C GLN A 256 44.45 36.56 14.50
N TYR A 257 44.82 35.46 15.15
CA TYR A 257 46.06 35.35 15.91
C TYR A 257 47.29 35.56 15.01
N GLY A 258 47.28 34.93 13.82
CA GLY A 258 48.32 35.06 12.82
C GLY A 258 48.50 36.51 12.36
N THR A 259 47.42 37.26 12.17
CA THR A 259 47.46 38.63 11.62
C THR A 259 47.93 39.69 12.63
N TYR A 260 47.55 39.54 13.90
CA TYR A 260 47.75 40.61 14.89
C TYR A 260 48.88 40.33 15.88
N ILE A 261 49.28 39.07 16.06
CA ILE A 261 50.27 38.68 17.08
C ILE A 261 51.51 38.04 16.45
N ALA A 262 51.35 37.09 15.53
CA ALA A 262 52.48 36.27 15.06
C ALA A 262 53.14 36.76 13.77
N PHE A 263 52.36 37.22 12.79
CA PHE A 263 52.81 37.57 11.44
C PHE A 263 52.22 38.92 11.00
N SER A 264 52.93 39.62 10.11
CA SER A 264 52.39 40.80 9.44
C SER A 264 51.39 40.40 8.35
N TRP A 265 50.50 41.33 7.98
CA TRP A 265 49.45 41.12 6.98
C TRP A 265 49.99 40.63 5.62
N ASP A 266 51.16 41.10 5.20
CA ASP A 266 51.80 40.75 3.92
C ASP A 266 52.05 39.22 3.76
N ILE A 267 52.31 38.51 4.86
CA ILE A 267 52.49 37.04 4.84
C ILE A 267 51.14 36.31 4.86
N MET A 268 50.13 36.89 5.51
CA MET A 268 48.81 36.27 5.69
C MET A 268 47.89 36.43 4.46
N GLU A 269 48.10 37.45 3.64
CA GLU A 269 47.33 37.72 2.44
C GLU A 269 47.24 36.52 1.48
N PRO A 270 48.35 35.92 0.99
CA PRO A 270 48.27 34.78 0.08
C PRO A 270 47.68 33.52 0.76
N ILE A 271 47.88 33.36 2.07
CA ILE A 271 47.37 32.21 2.83
C ILE A 271 45.84 32.27 2.92
N THR A 272 45.27 33.41 3.28
CA THR A 272 43.81 33.59 3.39
C THR A 272 43.11 33.49 2.04
N CYS A 273 43.75 33.97 0.97
CA CYS A 273 43.29 33.77 -0.40
C CYS A 273 43.27 32.27 -0.77
N GLY A 274 44.35 31.55 -0.48
CA GLY A 274 44.45 30.11 -0.70
C GLY A 274 43.40 29.30 0.07
N MET A 275 43.13 29.68 1.33
CA MET A 275 42.10 29.03 2.15
C MET A 275 40.69 29.24 1.57
N THR A 276 40.38 30.46 1.11
CA THR A 276 39.08 30.78 0.49
C THR A 276 38.88 30.00 -0.81
N LEU A 277 39.92 29.90 -1.64
CA LEU A 277 39.90 29.09 -2.86
C LEU A 277 39.74 27.60 -2.51
N GLY A 278 40.44 27.12 -1.48
CA GLY A 278 40.32 25.76 -0.97
C GLY A 278 38.90 25.42 -0.50
N ASP A 279 38.27 26.31 0.26
CA ASP A 279 36.89 26.16 0.72
C ASP A 279 35.90 26.11 -0.47
N ALA A 280 36.11 26.96 -1.48
CA ALA A 280 35.32 26.92 -2.71
C ALA A 280 35.47 25.58 -3.46
N ILE A 281 36.70 25.06 -3.61
CA ILE A 281 36.97 23.75 -4.22
C ILE A 281 36.28 22.63 -3.43
N CYS A 282 36.39 22.64 -2.09
CA CYS A 282 35.74 21.67 -1.22
C CYS A 282 34.21 21.71 -1.35
N SER A 283 33.61 22.90 -1.42
CA SER A 283 32.17 23.07 -1.61
C SER A 283 31.69 22.47 -2.94
N TYR A 284 32.47 22.67 -4.02
CA TYR A 284 32.17 22.13 -5.33
C TYR A 284 32.34 20.60 -5.36
N PHE A 285 33.40 20.08 -4.74
CA PHE A 285 33.64 18.65 -4.62
C PHE A 285 32.51 17.96 -3.84
N PHE A 286 32.01 18.58 -2.77
CA PHE A 286 30.85 18.09 -2.03
C PHE A 286 29.60 18.03 -2.91
N TRP A 287 29.34 19.08 -3.70
CA TRP A 287 28.21 19.11 -4.61
C TRP A 287 28.30 18.00 -5.66
N LEU A 288 29.48 17.77 -6.24
CA LEU A 288 29.71 16.70 -7.22
C LEU A 288 29.45 15.31 -6.63
N TRP A 289 29.91 15.08 -5.39
CA TRP A 289 29.75 13.79 -4.72
C TRP A 289 28.34 13.54 -4.21
N SER A 290 27.73 14.53 -3.54
CA SER A 290 26.44 14.40 -2.88
C SER A 290 25.26 14.67 -3.80
N LYS A 291 25.48 15.33 -4.96
CA LYS A 291 24.46 15.85 -5.88
C LYS A 291 23.40 16.73 -5.19
N LYS A 292 23.68 17.20 -3.98
CA LYS A 292 22.85 18.09 -3.18
C LYS A 292 23.49 19.47 -3.14
N PRO A 293 22.69 20.55 -3.10
CA PRO A 293 23.24 21.89 -2.94
C PRO A 293 24.08 21.98 -1.66
N TYR A 294 25.20 22.70 -1.71
CA TYR A 294 25.99 23.05 -0.52
C TYR A 294 25.21 24.09 0.32
N SER A 295 24.19 23.59 1.01
CA SER A 295 23.36 24.31 1.95
C SER A 295 23.37 23.55 3.27
N ILE A 296 23.23 24.25 4.39
CA ILE A 296 23.18 23.64 5.73
C ILE A 296 22.08 22.57 5.80
N ALA A 297 20.94 22.80 5.14
CA ALA A 297 19.88 21.82 5.03
C ALA A 297 20.31 20.57 4.23
N GLY A 298 20.94 20.78 3.07
CA GLY A 298 21.45 19.69 2.22
C GLY A 298 22.53 18.86 2.91
N LEU A 299 23.41 19.51 3.68
CA LEU A 299 24.45 18.86 4.47
C LEU A 299 23.86 18.04 5.62
N LYS A 300 22.90 18.60 6.37
CA LYS A 300 22.17 17.89 7.43
C LYS A 300 21.50 16.65 6.87
N GLU A 301 20.75 16.78 5.77
CA GLU A 301 20.06 15.65 5.16
C GLU A 301 21.03 14.58 4.64
N PHE A 302 22.12 14.96 3.99
CA PHE A 302 23.10 14.00 3.46
C PHE A 302 23.72 13.17 4.59
N PHE A 303 24.18 13.82 5.66
CA PHE A 303 24.74 13.11 6.80
C PHE A 303 23.69 12.31 7.56
N PHE A 304 22.47 12.84 7.71
CA PHE A 304 21.36 12.13 8.33
C PHE A 304 21.03 10.84 7.59
N GLU A 305 20.79 10.90 6.28
CA GLU A 305 20.45 9.72 5.47
C GLU A 305 21.57 8.67 5.47
N ARG A 306 22.83 9.12 5.38
CA ARG A 306 23.99 8.23 5.43
C ARG A 306 24.09 7.54 6.80
N LYS A 307 23.86 8.27 7.90
CA LYS A 307 23.92 7.72 9.26
C LYS A 307 22.72 6.81 9.55
N LYS A 308 21.52 7.21 9.16
CA LYS A 308 20.29 6.42 9.25
C LYS A 308 20.45 5.09 8.50
N SER A 309 20.88 5.13 7.24
CA SER A 309 21.14 3.92 6.44
C SER A 309 22.17 2.99 7.09
N LYS A 310 23.24 3.55 7.66
CA LYS A 310 24.27 2.76 8.36
C LYS A 310 23.72 2.13 9.65
N LEU A 311 22.89 2.84 10.41
CA LEU A 311 22.26 2.32 11.63
C LEU A 311 21.21 1.25 11.33
N ILE A 312 20.38 1.43 10.28
CA ILE A 312 19.41 0.43 9.83
C ILE A 312 20.13 -0.87 9.45
N ARG A 313 21.22 -0.78 8.67
CA ARG A 313 22.04 -1.95 8.30
C ARG A 313 22.69 -2.61 9.51
N ARG A 314 23.16 -1.83 10.49
CA ARG A 314 23.81 -2.36 11.69
C ARG A 314 22.81 -3.11 12.59
N ASN A 315 21.58 -2.62 12.68
CA ASN A 315 20.56 -3.21 13.53
C ASN A 315 19.77 -4.34 12.83
N ASN A 316 20.13 -4.70 11.58
CA ASN A 316 19.43 -5.71 10.75
C ASN A 316 17.90 -5.53 10.75
N LEU A 317 17.44 -4.27 10.78
CA LEU A 317 16.01 -3.99 10.78
C LEU A 317 15.44 -4.22 9.38
N ASP A 318 14.36 -4.99 9.35
CA ASP A 318 13.58 -5.23 8.15
C ASP A 318 12.70 -4.02 7.83
N TYR A 319 13.35 -3.00 7.25
CA TYR A 319 12.72 -1.73 6.91
C TYR A 319 11.62 -1.90 5.84
N ASP A 320 11.78 -2.88 4.95
CA ASP A 320 10.82 -3.17 3.88
C ASP A 320 9.50 -3.71 4.46
N ASN A 321 9.56 -4.56 5.49
CA ASN A 321 8.37 -5.03 6.18
C ASN A 321 7.64 -3.90 6.92
N PHE A 322 8.38 -2.96 7.50
CA PHE A 322 7.79 -1.77 8.11
C PHE A 322 7.06 -0.91 7.08
N LEU A 323 7.67 -0.66 5.92
CA LEU A 323 7.08 0.13 4.85
C LEU A 323 5.78 -0.50 4.34
N LYS A 324 5.78 -1.82 4.11
CA LYS A 324 4.57 -2.57 3.73
C LYS A 324 3.45 -2.47 4.76
N THR A 325 3.79 -2.51 6.06
CA THR A 325 2.80 -2.33 7.12
C THR A 325 2.21 -0.91 7.12
N GLU A 326 3.01 0.12 6.88
CA GLU A 326 2.52 1.50 6.76
C GLU A 326 1.62 1.69 5.53
N GLU A 327 1.99 1.13 4.38
CA GLU A 327 1.15 1.13 3.19
C GLU A 327 -0.20 0.43 3.44
N ALA A 328 -0.20 -0.74 4.07
CA ALA A 328 -1.42 -1.46 4.43
C ALA A 328 -2.32 -0.64 5.36
N ILE A 329 -1.74 0.03 6.37
CA ILE A 329 -2.48 0.93 7.26
C ILE A 329 -3.09 2.10 6.47
N GLN A 330 -2.34 2.68 5.53
CA GLN A 330 -2.81 3.80 4.74
C GLN A 330 -3.95 3.40 3.80
N ILE A 331 -3.88 2.21 3.20
CA ILE A 331 -4.96 1.63 2.40
C ILE A 331 -6.23 1.45 3.25
N ILE A 332 -6.10 0.87 4.45
CA ILE A 332 -7.25 0.66 5.34
C ILE A 332 -7.84 2.00 5.81
N LYS A 333 -7.01 3.00 6.13
CA LYS A 333 -7.48 4.36 6.48
C LYS A 333 -8.25 5.01 5.34
N ASN A 334 -7.72 4.93 4.11
CA ASN A 334 -8.39 5.47 2.94
C ASN A 334 -9.73 4.76 2.75
N ARG A 335 -9.78 3.43 2.87
CA ARG A 335 -11.03 2.67 2.78
C ARG A 335 -12.04 3.06 3.87
N LEU A 336 -11.59 3.29 5.09
CA LEU A 336 -12.46 3.73 6.18
C LEU A 336 -13.03 5.13 5.92
N LYS A 337 -12.22 6.04 5.38
CA LYS A 337 -12.65 7.38 4.95
C LYS A 337 -13.63 7.34 3.77
N GLU A 338 -13.57 6.32 2.92
CA GLU A 338 -14.53 6.12 1.83
C GLU A 338 -15.88 5.57 2.29
N LEU A 339 -15.92 4.94 3.47
CA LEU A 339 -17.15 4.41 4.09
C LEU A 339 -17.82 5.44 5.01
N GLU A 340 -17.20 6.60 5.21
CA GLU A 340 -17.75 7.80 5.85
C GLU A 340 -18.43 8.70 4.81
#